data_AF-A0A158E0F1-F1
#
_entry.id   AF-A0A158E0F1-F1
#
_cell.length_a   1.000
_cell.length_b   1.000
_cell.length_c   1.000
_cell.angle_alpha   90.00
_cell.angle_beta   90.00
_cell.angle_gamma   90.00
#
_symmetry.space_group_name_H-M   'P 1'
#
loop_
_entity.id
_entity.type
_entity.pdbx_description
1 polymer ?
#
loop_
_entity_poly.entity_id
_entity_poly.type
_entity_poly.pdbx_seq_one_letter_code
_entity_poly.pdbx_strand_id
1 'polypeptide(L)'
;MEVLQHLGDATPPWDAFLQTSKEFIGAEGASLVMFDGKLNLNEMRQTGHDSATEREYVDHFYQYDAFAQATRGSPAGKWWDSVELSSTPEARKLPFYADFMPRHKLGQVVALILLTEPGRHIVVSFQRMNARANAVEEFSNGNARIFTEALLRAVKTRVDAAAVRLSAVESALSSINEVVFLVNKNGNLVRCSPAAYEFLEDAKMLSATRREVMHEQPNVMRGMLQALSMALATSRPRQYCVPLSWGLGIRFDITAAPDNLRLADESLLMVRARKTSAFDVPEAAELATFFGLTVAESRVLLQLVEGHSPKDIAVSNAVAERTVRNQIASLMTKMSCTRMSELVRLGSLLR
;
A
#
# COMPACT_ATOMS: atom_id res chain seq x y z
N MET A 1 27.51 15.69 -1.29
CA MET A 1 27.57 14.66 -0.22
C MET A 1 26.64 14.98 0.95
N GLU A 2 26.53 16.24 1.39
CA GLU A 2 25.63 16.64 2.49
C GLU A 2 24.16 16.26 2.24
N VAL A 3 23.62 16.52 1.04
CA VAL A 3 22.23 16.17 0.68
C VAL A 3 21.92 14.66 0.83
N LEU A 4 22.91 13.77 0.67
CA LEU A 4 22.70 12.32 0.86
C LEU A 4 22.39 11.95 2.31
N GLN A 5 22.91 12.72 3.27
CA GLN A 5 22.67 12.47 4.70
C GLN A 5 21.20 12.73 5.05
N HIS A 6 20.55 13.62 4.32
CA HIS A 6 19.16 14.02 4.49
C HIS A 6 18.15 13.11 3.76
N LEU A 7 18.61 12.16 2.94
CA LEU A 7 17.69 11.18 2.32
C LEU A 7 17.07 10.21 3.35
N GLY A 8 17.67 10.11 4.54
CA GLY A 8 17.11 9.37 5.68
C GLY A 8 16.02 10.12 6.46
N ASP A 9 15.89 11.43 6.26
CA ASP A 9 14.96 12.29 7.02
C ASP A 9 13.50 11.98 6.69
N ALA A 10 12.55 12.39 7.54
CA ALA A 10 11.13 12.10 7.33
C ALA A 10 10.65 12.57 5.94
N THR A 11 11.06 13.77 5.53
CA THR A 11 10.81 14.37 4.21
C THR A 11 12.14 14.54 3.45
N PRO A 12 12.57 13.54 2.69
CA PRO A 12 13.84 13.57 1.97
C PRO A 12 13.84 14.60 0.84
N PRO A 13 14.92 15.39 0.67
CA PRO A 13 14.99 16.44 -0.35
C PRO A 13 15.37 15.87 -1.72
N TRP A 14 14.51 15.03 -2.30
CA TRP A 14 14.79 14.33 -3.57
C TRP A 14 15.10 15.28 -4.73
N ASP A 15 14.43 16.44 -4.83
CA ASP A 15 14.68 17.40 -5.90
C ASP A 15 16.08 18.03 -5.80
N ALA A 16 16.50 18.41 -4.58
CA ALA A 16 17.85 18.90 -4.32
C ALA A 16 18.90 17.80 -4.57
N PHE A 17 18.59 16.55 -4.19
CA PHE A 17 19.45 15.41 -4.46
C PHE A 17 19.66 15.20 -5.96
N LEU A 18 18.59 15.20 -6.75
CA LEU A 18 18.67 15.03 -8.21
C LEU A 18 19.49 16.16 -8.84
N GLN A 19 19.29 17.40 -8.39
CA GLN A 19 20.05 18.55 -8.90
C GLN A 19 21.55 18.43 -8.59
N THR A 20 21.92 18.20 -7.32
CA THR A 20 23.33 18.09 -6.93
C THR A 20 24.01 16.85 -7.53
N SER A 21 23.30 15.73 -7.63
CA SER A 21 23.87 14.50 -8.21
C SER A 21 24.08 14.63 -9.71
N LYS A 22 23.16 15.25 -10.44
CA LYS A 22 23.34 15.56 -11.87
C LYS A 22 24.63 16.36 -12.11
N GLU A 23 24.86 17.43 -11.35
CA GLU A 23 26.05 18.27 -11.46
C GLU A 23 27.34 17.50 -11.14
N PHE A 24 27.31 16.71 -10.06
CA PHE A 24 28.44 15.88 -9.64
C PHE A 24 28.81 14.81 -10.68
N ILE A 25 27.82 14.19 -11.32
CA ILE A 25 27.98 13.15 -12.35
C ILE A 25 28.31 13.76 -13.74
N GLY A 26 28.15 15.08 -13.90
CA GLY A 26 28.33 15.77 -15.16
C GLY A 26 27.29 15.35 -16.21
N ALA A 27 26.03 15.32 -15.82
CA ALA A 27 24.88 15.00 -16.68
C ALA A 27 24.03 16.26 -16.95
N GLU A 28 23.28 16.27 -18.06
CA GLU A 28 22.32 17.34 -18.36
C GLU A 28 20.96 17.08 -17.69
N GLY A 29 20.67 15.85 -17.30
CA GLY A 29 19.43 15.48 -16.60
C GLY A 29 19.68 14.44 -15.50
N ALA A 30 18.78 14.40 -14.52
CA ALA A 30 18.66 13.28 -13.60
C ALA A 30 17.19 12.97 -13.29
N SER A 31 16.88 11.69 -13.15
CA SER A 31 15.53 11.23 -12.82
C SER A 31 15.53 10.12 -11.77
N LEU A 32 14.60 10.20 -10.82
CA LEU A 32 14.21 9.09 -9.94
C LEU A 32 12.94 8.47 -10.50
N VAL A 33 13.00 7.19 -10.88
CA VAL A 33 11.89 6.47 -11.51
C VAL A 33 11.52 5.27 -10.65
N MET A 34 10.24 5.14 -10.36
CA MET A 34 9.69 4.06 -9.54
C MET A 34 8.68 3.26 -10.34
N PHE A 35 8.97 1.98 -10.49
CA PHE A 35 8.11 1.01 -11.15
C PHE A 35 7.52 0.03 -10.15
N ASP A 36 6.35 -0.50 -10.47
CA ASP A 36 5.82 -1.67 -9.76
C ASP A 36 6.49 -2.98 -10.22
N GLY A 37 6.06 -4.09 -9.63
CA GLY A 37 6.58 -5.42 -9.96
C GLY A 37 6.32 -5.87 -11.41
N LYS A 38 5.49 -5.16 -12.19
CA LYS A 38 5.17 -5.41 -13.62
C LYS A 38 5.78 -4.35 -14.56
N LEU A 39 6.59 -3.42 -14.05
CA LEU A 39 7.09 -2.24 -14.76
C LEU A 39 6.04 -1.20 -15.14
N ASN A 40 4.91 -1.14 -14.43
CA ASN A 40 4.05 0.04 -14.54
C ASN A 40 4.68 1.20 -13.79
N LEU A 41 4.67 2.38 -14.39
CA LEU A 41 5.19 3.58 -13.76
C LEU A 41 4.32 3.98 -12.56
N ASN A 42 4.93 4.00 -11.38
CA ASN A 42 4.29 4.41 -10.14
C ASN A 42 4.52 5.90 -9.89
N GLU A 43 5.77 6.33 -9.99
CA GLU A 43 6.21 7.71 -9.76
C GLU A 43 7.46 8.01 -10.60
N MET A 44 7.57 9.24 -11.08
CA MET A 44 8.78 9.76 -11.71
C MET A 44 9.02 11.18 -11.21
N ARG A 45 10.26 11.46 -10.83
CA ARG A 45 10.76 12.82 -10.58
C ARG A 45 11.95 13.06 -11.48
N GLN A 46 12.06 14.26 -12.04
CA GLN A 46 13.19 14.63 -12.90
C GLN A 46 13.64 16.07 -12.68
N THR A 47 14.89 16.33 -13.00
CA THR A 47 15.44 17.67 -13.18
C THR A 47 16.30 17.72 -14.44
N GLY A 48 16.34 18.88 -15.09
CA GLY A 48 17.16 19.14 -16.26
C GLY A 48 16.47 18.94 -17.61
N HIS A 49 15.26 18.36 -17.63
CA HIS A 49 14.43 18.27 -18.83
C HIS A 49 13.20 19.16 -18.74
N ASP A 50 12.61 19.48 -19.89
CA ASP A 50 11.36 20.22 -19.92
C ASP A 50 10.17 19.34 -19.48
N SER A 51 9.09 20.00 -19.06
CA SER A 51 7.87 19.30 -18.60
C SER A 51 7.13 18.57 -19.72
N ALA A 52 7.42 18.84 -21.00
CA ALA A 52 6.85 18.12 -22.13
C ALA A 52 7.52 16.75 -22.29
N THR A 53 8.85 16.67 -22.16
CA THR A 53 9.60 15.41 -22.14
C THR A 53 9.10 14.46 -21.05
N GLU A 54 8.92 14.99 -19.84
CA GLU A 54 8.40 14.22 -18.71
C GLU A 54 7.00 13.67 -18.97
N ARG A 55 6.07 14.53 -19.42
CA ARG A 55 4.70 14.12 -19.74
C ARG A 55 4.65 13.08 -20.84
N GLU A 56 5.43 13.26 -21.92
CA GLU A 56 5.46 12.31 -23.02
C GLU A 56 6.00 10.94 -22.58
N TYR A 57 6.99 10.92 -21.67
CA TYR A 57 7.46 9.67 -21.09
C TYR A 57 6.41 9.00 -20.21
N VAL A 58 5.82 9.75 -19.27
CA VAL A 58 4.82 9.26 -18.31
C VAL A 58 3.55 8.77 -19.01
N ASP A 59 3.08 9.48 -20.04
CA ASP A 59 1.82 9.17 -20.72
C ASP A 59 1.97 8.09 -21.80
N HIS A 60 3.17 7.93 -22.36
CA HIS A 60 3.39 7.06 -23.53
C HIS A 60 4.63 6.17 -23.42
N PHE A 61 5.83 6.75 -23.33
CA PHE A 61 7.06 5.98 -23.60
C PHE A 61 7.50 5.03 -22.49
N TYR A 62 7.05 5.19 -21.24
CA TYR A 62 7.45 4.29 -20.15
C TYR A 62 7.10 2.81 -20.46
N GLN A 63 6.02 2.56 -21.21
CA GLN A 63 5.60 1.20 -21.60
C GLN A 63 6.56 0.57 -22.62
N TYR A 64 7.25 1.42 -23.40
CA TYR A 64 8.18 1.03 -24.46
C TYR A 64 9.64 1.19 -24.04
N ASP A 65 9.91 1.53 -22.77
CA ASP A 65 11.25 1.72 -22.24
C ASP A 65 12.00 0.37 -22.18
N ALA A 66 12.67 0.06 -23.28
CA ALA A 66 13.50 -1.12 -23.43
C ALA A 66 14.65 -1.16 -22.42
N PHE A 67 15.11 0.01 -21.95
CA PHE A 67 16.17 0.11 -20.94
C PHE A 67 15.64 -0.34 -19.58
N ALA A 68 14.51 0.20 -19.13
CA ALA A 68 13.85 -0.25 -17.89
C ALA A 68 13.49 -1.75 -17.92
N GLN A 69 13.06 -2.26 -19.08
CA GLN A 69 12.80 -3.69 -19.27
C GLN A 69 14.07 -4.55 -19.10
N ALA A 70 15.17 -4.15 -19.71
CA ALA A 70 16.44 -4.85 -19.61
C ALA A 70 17.01 -4.87 -18.19
N THR A 71 16.76 -3.82 -17.40
CA THR A 71 17.34 -3.68 -16.05
C THR A 71 16.49 -4.26 -14.92
N ARG A 72 15.20 -4.57 -15.16
CA ARG A 72 14.21 -4.99 -14.14
C ARG A 72 14.69 -6.02 -13.12
N GLY A 73 15.42 -7.06 -13.57
CA GLY A 73 15.87 -8.18 -12.73
C GLY A 73 17.17 -7.92 -11.97
N SER A 74 17.72 -6.71 -12.07
CA SER A 74 19.04 -6.39 -11.54
C SER A 74 19.02 -6.19 -10.02
N PRO A 75 20.10 -6.58 -9.33
CA PRO A 75 20.24 -6.29 -7.90
C PRO A 75 20.46 -4.79 -7.67
N ALA A 76 20.09 -4.32 -6.48
CA ALA A 76 20.43 -2.97 -6.03
C ALA A 76 21.96 -2.76 -6.03
N GLY A 77 22.38 -1.56 -6.41
CA GLY A 77 23.77 -1.16 -6.55
C GLY A 77 24.38 -1.42 -7.94
N LYS A 78 23.66 -2.07 -8.85
CA LYS A 78 24.13 -2.27 -10.23
C LYS A 78 23.92 -1.01 -11.07
N TRP A 79 24.98 -0.61 -11.76
CA TRP A 79 24.95 0.43 -12.80
C TRP A 79 24.70 -0.19 -14.19
N TRP A 80 24.01 0.55 -15.04
CA TRP A 80 23.67 0.18 -16.42
C TRP A 80 23.83 1.36 -17.36
N ASP A 81 24.26 1.10 -18.59
CA ASP A 81 24.39 2.09 -19.65
C ASP A 81 23.50 1.73 -20.84
N SER A 82 22.65 2.68 -21.24
CA SER A 82 21.81 2.60 -22.43
C SER A 82 22.60 2.36 -23.73
N VAL A 83 23.84 2.84 -23.82
CA VAL A 83 24.69 2.69 -25.01
C VAL A 83 25.17 1.25 -25.16
N GLU A 84 25.55 0.60 -24.05
CA GLU A 84 25.92 -0.82 -24.04
C GLU A 84 24.73 -1.69 -24.45
N LEU A 85 23.53 -1.37 -23.95
CA LEU A 85 22.30 -2.11 -24.26
C LEU A 85 21.75 -1.84 -25.67
N SER A 86 22.13 -0.75 -26.31
CA SER A 86 21.81 -0.43 -27.71
C SER A 86 22.96 -0.75 -28.68
N SER A 87 23.86 -1.66 -28.30
CA SER A 87 24.99 -2.08 -29.12
C SER A 87 24.57 -2.86 -30.38
N THR A 88 23.43 -3.55 -30.36
CA THR A 88 22.91 -4.34 -31.48
C THR A 88 21.98 -3.53 -32.41
N PRO A 89 21.95 -3.83 -33.72
CA PRO A 89 21.02 -3.20 -34.66
C PRO A 89 19.54 -3.38 -34.27
N GLU A 90 19.18 -4.50 -33.65
CA GLU A 90 17.82 -4.81 -33.22
C GLU A 90 17.41 -3.92 -32.04
N ALA A 91 18.29 -3.75 -31.05
CA ALA A 91 18.01 -2.90 -29.89
C ALA A 91 17.79 -1.44 -30.28
N ARG A 92 18.57 -0.93 -31.25
CA ARG A 92 18.42 0.45 -31.75
C ARG A 92 17.09 0.72 -32.44
N LYS A 93 16.39 -0.32 -32.91
CA LYS A 93 15.06 -0.18 -33.56
C LYS A 93 13.92 -0.08 -32.55
N LEU A 94 14.17 -0.36 -31.27
CA LEU A 94 13.13 -0.29 -30.25
C LEU A 94 12.68 1.17 -30.04
N PRO A 95 11.38 1.44 -29.79
CA PRO A 95 10.84 2.80 -29.78
C PRO A 95 11.57 3.77 -28.84
N PHE A 96 12.03 3.28 -27.68
CA PHE A 96 12.79 4.09 -26.73
C PHE A 96 14.10 4.64 -27.32
N TYR A 97 14.85 3.79 -28.05
CA TYR A 97 16.14 4.18 -28.65
C TYR A 97 15.97 4.87 -30.01
N ALA A 98 14.99 4.44 -30.80
CA ALA A 98 14.79 4.95 -32.17
C ALA A 98 14.04 6.29 -32.20
N ASP A 99 13.19 6.56 -31.21
CA ASP A 99 12.28 7.70 -31.23
C ASP A 99 12.46 8.60 -30.00
N PHE A 100 12.21 8.08 -28.80
CA PHE A 100 12.21 8.89 -27.57
C PHE A 100 13.57 9.56 -27.29
N MET A 101 14.65 8.77 -27.24
CA MET A 101 15.98 9.29 -26.95
C MET A 101 16.42 10.37 -27.96
N PRO A 102 16.37 10.14 -29.29
CA PRO A 102 16.70 11.17 -30.28
C PRO A 102 15.81 12.42 -30.21
N ARG A 103 14.49 12.26 -30.05
CA ARG A 103 13.52 13.35 -29.98
C ARG A 103 13.85 14.33 -28.86
N HIS A 104 14.30 13.81 -27.73
CA HIS A 104 14.67 14.59 -26.53
C HIS A 104 16.18 14.83 -26.38
N LYS A 105 16.95 14.57 -27.44
CA LYS A 105 18.42 14.76 -27.47
C LYS A 105 19.15 14.03 -26.32
N LEU A 106 18.67 12.84 -25.97
CA LEU A 106 19.29 11.97 -24.98
C LEU A 106 20.29 11.06 -25.69
N GLY A 107 21.57 11.42 -25.65
CA GLY A 107 22.65 10.62 -26.24
C GLY A 107 23.05 9.41 -25.39
N GLN A 108 22.84 9.47 -24.07
CA GLN A 108 23.14 8.38 -23.15
C GLN A 108 22.29 8.52 -21.88
N VAL A 109 21.78 7.40 -21.39
CA VAL A 109 21.17 7.25 -20.06
C VAL A 109 21.98 6.23 -19.27
N VAL A 110 22.43 6.62 -18.09
CA VAL A 110 23.13 5.74 -17.15
C VAL A 110 22.27 5.61 -15.89
N ALA A 111 21.96 4.38 -15.48
CA ALA A 111 21.05 4.12 -14.37
C ALA A 111 21.71 3.29 -13.27
N LEU A 112 21.41 3.65 -12.02
CA LEU A 112 21.73 2.90 -10.82
C LEU A 112 20.44 2.34 -10.22
N ILE A 113 20.42 1.03 -10.00
CA ILE A 113 19.32 0.37 -9.29
C ILE A 113 19.44 0.66 -7.80
N LEU A 114 18.46 1.36 -7.23
CA LEU A 114 18.45 1.71 -5.81
C LEU A 114 17.77 0.65 -4.96
N LEU A 115 16.66 0.09 -5.45
CA LEU A 115 15.87 -0.90 -4.74
C LEU A 115 15.21 -1.86 -5.73
N THR A 116 15.29 -3.16 -5.44
CA THR A 116 14.54 -4.20 -6.14
C THR A 116 13.87 -5.08 -5.08
N GLU A 117 12.57 -4.91 -4.90
CA GLU A 117 11.72 -5.67 -3.98
C GLU A 117 10.42 -6.09 -4.68
N PRO A 118 9.68 -7.08 -4.13
CA PRO A 118 8.33 -7.38 -4.63
C PRO A 118 7.47 -6.11 -4.68
N GLY A 119 6.94 -5.78 -5.86
CA GLY A 119 6.07 -4.62 -6.05
C GLY A 119 6.79 -3.27 -6.14
N ARG A 120 8.13 -3.19 -5.96
CA ARG A 120 8.92 -1.96 -6.06
C ARG A 120 10.23 -2.17 -6.81
N HIS A 121 10.43 -1.41 -7.88
CA HIS A 121 11.71 -1.29 -8.58
C HIS A 121 12.03 0.19 -8.73
N ILE A 122 13.08 0.63 -8.03
CA ILE A 122 13.43 2.05 -7.92
C ILE A 122 14.80 2.28 -8.50
N VAL A 123 14.88 3.25 -9.39
CA VAL A 123 16.06 3.54 -10.20
C VAL A 123 16.34 5.03 -10.15
N VAL A 124 17.60 5.41 -9.96
CA VAL A 124 18.06 6.76 -10.30
C VAL A 124 18.80 6.69 -11.62
N SER A 125 18.52 7.61 -12.52
CA SER A 125 19.14 7.68 -13.85
C SER A 125 19.67 9.07 -14.12
N PHE A 126 20.75 9.13 -14.89
CA PHE A 126 21.43 10.35 -15.30
C PHE A 126 21.47 10.36 -16.82
N GLN A 127 20.96 11.44 -17.41
CA GLN A 127 20.88 11.57 -18.86
C GLN A 127 21.90 12.58 -19.37
N ARG A 128 22.64 12.16 -20.39
CA ARG A 128 23.66 12.96 -21.08
C ARG A 128 23.24 13.23 -22.51
N MET A 129 23.47 14.43 -23.01
CA MET A 129 23.23 14.77 -24.42
C MET A 129 24.23 14.08 -25.36
N ASN A 130 25.48 13.91 -24.89
CA ASN A 130 26.53 13.23 -25.63
C ASN A 130 27.01 12.01 -24.83
N ALA A 131 27.06 10.85 -25.49
CA ALA A 131 27.55 9.63 -24.87
C ALA A 131 29.02 9.76 -24.48
N ARG A 132 29.37 9.23 -23.30
CA ARG A 132 30.76 9.04 -22.86
C ARG A 132 31.06 7.56 -22.73
N ALA A 133 32.24 7.15 -23.18
CA ALA A 133 32.70 5.79 -23.06
C ALA A 133 32.91 5.41 -21.57
N ASN A 134 32.74 4.13 -21.27
CA ASN A 134 33.08 3.51 -19.98
C ASN A 134 32.39 4.15 -18.76
N ALA A 135 31.17 4.65 -18.93
CA ALA A 135 30.44 5.32 -17.85
C ALA A 135 30.24 4.39 -16.63
N VAL A 136 29.94 3.11 -16.84
CA VAL A 136 29.77 2.12 -15.74
C VAL A 136 31.07 1.92 -14.95
N GLU A 137 32.22 1.87 -15.62
CA GLU A 137 33.53 1.75 -14.98
C GLU A 137 33.89 3.03 -14.20
N GLU A 138 33.52 4.20 -14.72
CA GLU A 138 33.66 5.49 -14.04
C GLU A 138 32.90 5.47 -12.70
N PHE A 139 31.66 4.98 -12.68
CA PHE A 139 30.84 4.91 -11.46
C PHE A 139 31.29 3.84 -10.46
N SER A 140 32.08 2.88 -10.91
CA SER A 140 32.66 1.83 -10.06
C SER A 140 33.94 2.28 -9.33
N ASN A 141 34.45 3.49 -9.61
CA ASN A 141 35.73 3.97 -9.12
C ASN A 141 35.66 5.36 -8.44
N GLY A 142 36.70 5.69 -7.67
CA GLY A 142 36.91 7.03 -7.11
C GLY A 142 35.72 7.60 -6.32
N ASN A 143 35.46 8.89 -6.52
CA ASN A 143 34.39 9.62 -5.83
C ASN A 143 32.99 9.13 -6.21
N ALA A 144 32.81 8.60 -7.42
CA ALA A 144 31.53 8.10 -7.90
C ALA A 144 31.12 6.80 -7.21
N ARG A 145 32.09 5.93 -6.89
CA ARG A 145 31.86 4.77 -6.03
C ARG A 145 31.45 5.18 -4.62
N ILE A 146 32.14 6.15 -4.01
CA ILE A 146 31.81 6.66 -2.67
C ILE A 146 30.38 7.22 -2.65
N PHE A 147 30.00 7.98 -3.69
CA PHE A 147 28.64 8.47 -3.89
C PHE A 147 27.62 7.32 -3.97
N THR A 148 27.89 6.32 -4.83
CA THR A 148 27.01 5.15 -5.01
C THR A 148 26.78 4.42 -3.69
N GLU A 149 27.85 4.11 -2.97
CA GLU A 149 27.77 3.41 -1.67
C GLU A 149 27.02 4.25 -0.62
N ALA A 150 27.26 5.56 -0.57
CA ALA A 150 26.56 6.45 0.36
C ALA A 150 25.06 6.54 0.05
N LEU A 151 24.68 6.62 -1.23
CA LEU A 151 23.29 6.65 -1.66
C LEU A 151 22.57 5.34 -1.33
N LEU A 152 23.17 4.19 -1.63
CA LEU A 152 22.59 2.88 -1.30
C LEU A 152 22.41 2.71 0.21
N ARG A 153 23.38 3.16 1.02
CA ARG A 153 23.24 3.16 2.49
C ARG A 153 22.07 4.02 2.94
N ALA A 154 21.93 5.24 2.42
CA ALA A 154 20.82 6.14 2.79
C ALA A 154 19.45 5.55 2.42
N VAL A 155 19.32 5.01 1.19
CA VAL A 155 18.10 4.32 0.73
C VAL A 155 17.79 3.12 1.63
N LYS A 156 18.80 2.27 1.91
CA LYS A 156 18.63 1.10 2.78
C LYS A 156 18.16 1.49 4.19
N THR A 157 18.80 2.49 4.80
CA THR A 157 18.40 2.98 6.13
C THR A 157 16.95 3.43 6.15
N ARG A 158 16.49 4.12 5.10
CA ARG A 158 15.09 4.54 4.98
C ARG A 158 14.13 3.35 4.87
N VAL A 159 14.45 2.38 4.01
CA VAL A 159 13.62 1.17 3.81
C VAL A 159 13.55 0.34 5.09
N ASP A 160 14.68 0.15 5.78
CA ASP A 160 14.74 -0.58 7.05
C ASP A 160 13.95 0.15 8.14
N ALA A 161 14.03 1.49 8.22
CA ALA A 161 13.24 2.28 9.16
C ALA A 161 11.73 2.18 8.90
N ALA A 162 11.31 2.21 7.63
CA ALA A 162 9.92 1.99 7.24
C ALA A 162 9.45 0.58 7.62
N ALA A 163 10.31 -0.44 7.44
CA ALA A 163 10.03 -1.81 7.84
C ALA A 163 9.77 -1.93 9.35
N VAL A 164 10.66 -1.37 10.18
CA VAL A 164 10.53 -1.39 11.64
C VAL A 164 9.25 -0.71 12.11
N ARG A 165 8.91 0.45 11.53
CA ARG A 165 7.66 1.17 11.86
C ARG A 165 6.42 0.35 11.53
N LEU A 166 6.37 -0.23 10.33
CA LEU A 166 5.24 -1.06 9.92
C LEU A 166 5.10 -2.29 10.84
N SER A 167 6.21 -2.96 11.17
CA SER A 167 6.17 -4.12 12.08
C SER A 167 5.71 -3.78 13.49
N ALA A 168 5.99 -2.57 13.98
CA ALA A 168 5.42 -2.11 15.25
C ALA A 168 3.88 -1.96 15.18
N VAL A 169 3.35 -1.44 14.06
CA VAL A 169 1.90 -1.36 13.83
C VAL A 169 1.28 -2.76 13.69
N GLU A 170 1.91 -3.65 12.93
CA GLU A 170 1.47 -5.05 12.78
C GLU A 170 1.42 -5.76 14.13
N SER A 171 2.44 -5.61 14.97
CA SER A 171 2.49 -6.23 16.31
C SER A 171 1.43 -5.67 17.26
N ALA A 172 1.02 -4.41 17.11
CA ALA A 172 -0.05 -3.84 17.93
C ALA A 172 -1.42 -4.41 17.50
N LEU A 173 -1.66 -4.54 16.20
CA LEU A 173 -2.92 -5.01 15.62
C LEU A 173 -3.12 -6.53 15.71
N SER A 174 -2.03 -7.30 15.76
CA SER A 174 -2.12 -8.77 15.87
C SER A 174 -2.84 -9.23 17.14
N SER A 175 -2.74 -8.46 18.23
CA SER A 175 -3.42 -8.75 19.51
C SER A 175 -4.95 -8.73 19.41
N ILE A 176 -5.49 -8.05 18.38
CA ILE A 176 -6.93 -7.92 18.12
C ILE A 176 -7.35 -8.61 16.81
N ASN A 177 -6.55 -9.56 16.30
CA ASN A 177 -6.82 -10.33 15.07
C ASN A 177 -7.03 -9.47 13.82
N GLU A 178 -6.33 -8.34 13.75
CA GLU A 178 -6.35 -7.47 12.59
C GLU A 178 -4.98 -7.45 11.94
N VAL A 179 -4.97 -7.18 10.64
CA VAL A 179 -3.74 -7.15 9.86
C VAL A 179 -3.60 -5.81 9.15
N VAL A 180 -2.35 -5.38 8.93
CA VAL A 180 -2.03 -4.23 8.10
C VAL A 180 -1.04 -4.67 7.02
N PHE A 181 -1.17 -4.10 5.84
CA PHE A 181 -0.25 -4.33 4.73
C PHE A 181 -0.20 -3.09 3.83
N LEU A 182 0.82 -3.02 2.97
CA LEU A 182 1.01 -1.93 2.02
C LEU A 182 0.73 -2.42 0.60
N VAL A 183 -0.05 -1.63 -0.14
CA VAL A 183 -0.32 -1.86 -1.56
C VAL A 183 -0.05 -0.63 -2.40
N ASN A 184 0.25 -0.82 -3.68
CA ASN A 184 0.26 0.28 -4.65
C ASN A 184 -1.17 0.60 -5.15
N LYS A 185 -1.29 1.61 -6.00
CA LYS A 185 -2.56 2.02 -6.65
C LYS A 185 -3.28 0.90 -7.45
N ASN A 186 -2.55 -0.14 -7.85
CA ASN A 186 -3.06 -1.28 -8.63
C ASN A 186 -3.45 -2.49 -7.76
N GLY A 187 -3.29 -2.40 -6.43
CA GLY A 187 -3.53 -3.52 -5.50
C GLY A 187 -2.38 -4.54 -5.42
N ASN A 188 -1.19 -4.20 -5.93
CA ASN A 188 0.00 -5.04 -5.72
C ASN A 188 0.47 -4.91 -4.29
N LEU A 189 0.75 -6.05 -3.65
CA LEU A 189 1.35 -6.11 -2.32
C LEU A 189 2.80 -5.65 -2.41
N VAL A 190 3.09 -4.55 -1.73
CA VAL A 190 4.44 -3.98 -1.58
C VAL A 190 5.08 -4.50 -0.29
N ARG A 191 4.30 -4.57 0.79
CA ARG A 191 4.71 -5.16 2.06
C ARG A 191 3.53 -5.88 2.69
N CYS A 192 3.78 -7.09 3.17
CA CYS A 192 2.76 -7.94 3.78
C CYS A 192 3.48 -8.90 4.73
N SER A 193 3.10 -8.89 6.02
CA SER A 193 3.61 -9.84 7.01
C SER A 193 3.04 -11.25 6.80
N PRO A 194 3.65 -12.29 7.40
CA PRO A 194 3.11 -13.64 7.38
C PRO A 194 1.64 -13.71 7.85
N ALA A 195 1.30 -13.02 8.94
CA ALA A 195 -0.07 -12.96 9.45
C ALA A 195 -1.05 -12.29 8.46
N ALA A 196 -0.63 -11.21 7.79
CA ALA A 196 -1.42 -10.58 6.74
C ALA A 196 -1.59 -11.48 5.51
N TYR A 197 -0.55 -12.25 5.15
CA TYR A 197 -0.65 -13.24 4.08
C TYR A 197 -1.63 -14.35 4.42
N GLU A 198 -1.54 -14.95 5.61
CA GLU A 198 -2.46 -15.98 6.09
C GLU A 198 -3.90 -15.45 6.12
N PHE A 199 -4.10 -14.24 6.63
CA PHE A 199 -5.42 -13.58 6.65
C PHE A 199 -6.02 -13.45 5.23
N LEU A 200 -5.24 -12.97 4.26
CA LEU A 200 -5.70 -12.81 2.89
C LEU A 200 -5.86 -14.14 2.17
N GLU A 201 -5.03 -15.14 2.49
CA GLU A 201 -5.12 -16.49 1.94
C GLU A 201 -6.38 -17.22 2.40
N ASP A 202 -6.67 -17.19 3.70
CA ASP A 202 -7.92 -17.70 4.29
C ASP A 202 -9.15 -17.09 3.63
N ALA A 203 -9.06 -15.81 3.30
CA ALA A 203 -10.11 -15.05 2.63
C ALA A 203 -10.21 -15.32 1.12
N LYS A 204 -9.30 -16.13 0.54
CA LYS A 204 -9.13 -16.33 -0.90
C LYS A 204 -8.94 -15.02 -1.66
N MET A 205 -8.24 -14.07 -1.04
CA MET A 205 -8.03 -12.72 -1.56
C MET A 205 -6.62 -12.48 -2.11
N LEU A 206 -5.88 -13.55 -2.45
CA LEU A 206 -4.57 -13.47 -3.05
C LEU A 206 -4.58 -13.97 -4.50
N SER A 207 -3.87 -13.26 -5.37
CA SER A 207 -3.51 -13.76 -6.71
C SER A 207 -2.76 -15.12 -6.62
N ALA A 208 -2.74 -15.87 -7.72
CA ALA A 208 -1.96 -17.13 -7.82
C ALA A 208 -0.46 -16.93 -7.54
N THR A 209 0.10 -15.77 -7.89
CA THR A 209 1.50 -15.41 -7.58
C THR A 209 1.69 -14.87 -6.17
N ARG A 210 0.63 -14.71 -5.37
CA ARG A 210 0.61 -14.09 -4.03
C ARG A 210 1.28 -12.71 -3.99
N ARG A 211 1.11 -11.92 -5.05
CA ARG A 211 1.71 -10.56 -5.19
C ARG A 211 0.68 -9.44 -5.29
N GLU A 212 -0.60 -9.79 -5.36
CA GLU A 212 -1.69 -8.86 -5.59
C GLU A 212 -2.87 -9.29 -4.74
N VAL A 213 -3.56 -8.31 -4.16
CA VAL A 213 -4.87 -8.54 -3.55
C VAL A 213 -5.86 -8.79 -4.68
N MET A 214 -6.58 -9.91 -4.62
CA MET A 214 -7.47 -10.37 -5.68
C MET A 214 -8.82 -10.82 -5.11
N HIS A 215 -9.83 -10.93 -5.97
CA HIS A 215 -11.10 -11.55 -5.61
C HIS A 215 -11.70 -12.18 -6.86
N GLU A 216 -12.26 -13.40 -6.73
CA GLU A 216 -12.82 -14.15 -7.87
C GLU A 216 -13.95 -13.38 -8.56
N GLN A 217 -14.75 -12.63 -7.80
CA GLN A 217 -15.82 -11.80 -8.34
C GLN A 217 -15.30 -10.45 -8.88
N PRO A 218 -15.46 -10.16 -10.18
CA PRO A 218 -14.89 -8.95 -10.80
C PRO A 218 -15.48 -7.63 -10.29
N ASN A 219 -16.74 -7.61 -9.86
CA ASN A 219 -17.40 -6.44 -9.27
C ASN A 219 -16.79 -6.07 -7.92
N VAL A 220 -16.45 -7.05 -7.08
CA VAL A 220 -15.76 -6.84 -5.80
C VAL A 220 -14.37 -6.26 -6.05
N MET A 221 -13.62 -6.87 -6.97
CA MET A 221 -12.30 -6.37 -7.34
C MET A 221 -12.36 -4.93 -7.87
N ARG A 222 -13.30 -4.62 -8.76
CA ARG A 222 -13.48 -3.26 -9.31
C ARG A 222 -13.79 -2.25 -8.21
N GLY A 223 -14.66 -2.60 -7.25
CA GLY A 223 -14.99 -1.76 -6.11
C GLY A 223 -13.78 -1.52 -5.20
N MET A 224 -12.97 -2.55 -4.96
CA MET A 224 -11.74 -2.42 -4.17
C MET A 224 -10.71 -1.49 -4.85
N LEU A 225 -10.43 -1.69 -6.14
CA LEU A 225 -9.53 -0.82 -6.90
C LEU A 225 -10.03 0.63 -6.94
N GLN A 226 -11.34 0.85 -7.03
CA GLN A 226 -11.93 2.18 -6.92
C GLN A 226 -11.74 2.78 -5.52
N ALA A 227 -11.87 2.00 -4.46
CA ALA A 227 -11.61 2.48 -3.10
C ALA A 227 -10.14 2.86 -2.89
N LEU A 228 -9.19 2.07 -3.43
CA LEU A 228 -7.76 2.39 -3.43
C LEU A 228 -7.48 3.70 -4.18
N SER A 229 -8.01 3.85 -5.39
CA SER A 229 -7.78 5.06 -6.21
C SER A 229 -8.39 6.31 -5.58
N MET A 230 -9.59 6.21 -5.00
CA MET A 230 -10.23 7.33 -4.30
C MET A 230 -9.49 7.73 -3.02
N ALA A 231 -8.94 6.77 -2.27
CA ALA A 231 -8.15 7.05 -1.07
C ALA A 231 -6.88 7.84 -1.42
N LEU A 232 -6.21 7.48 -2.52
CA LEU A 232 -5.06 8.22 -3.04
C LEU A 232 -5.45 9.61 -3.53
N ALA A 233 -6.45 9.71 -4.42
CA ALA A 233 -6.81 10.97 -5.06
C ALA A 233 -7.35 12.04 -4.10
N THR A 234 -7.98 11.62 -2.99
CA THR A 234 -8.59 12.54 -2.02
C THR A 234 -7.79 12.70 -0.74
N SER A 235 -6.72 11.91 -0.54
CA SER A 235 -5.96 11.83 0.71
C SER A 235 -6.85 11.65 1.95
N ARG A 236 -7.97 10.94 1.78
CA ARG A 236 -8.95 10.66 2.83
C ARG A 236 -9.14 9.15 2.98
N PRO A 237 -9.27 8.64 4.22
CA PRO A 237 -9.53 7.23 4.44
C PRO A 237 -10.80 6.75 3.70
N ARG A 238 -10.73 5.55 3.14
CA ARG A 238 -11.85 4.86 2.52
C ARG A 238 -12.08 3.52 3.19
N GLN A 239 -13.34 3.14 3.28
CA GLN A 239 -13.74 1.85 3.81
C GLN A 239 -14.32 1.04 2.67
N TYR A 240 -13.91 -0.22 2.58
CA TYR A 240 -14.44 -1.15 1.61
C TYR A 240 -14.72 -2.48 2.29
N CYS A 241 -15.92 -3.01 2.10
CA CYS A 241 -16.34 -4.27 2.71
C CYS A 241 -16.46 -5.35 1.63
N VAL A 242 -15.89 -6.51 1.90
CA VAL A 242 -15.95 -7.70 1.04
C VAL A 242 -16.77 -8.77 1.75
N PRO A 243 -17.89 -9.23 1.18
CA PRO A 243 -18.65 -10.33 1.76
C PRO A 243 -17.88 -11.64 1.58
N LEU A 244 -17.81 -12.46 2.63
CA LEU A 244 -17.26 -13.82 2.55
C LEU A 244 -18.39 -14.84 2.45
N SER A 245 -19.31 -14.83 3.43
CA SER A 245 -20.46 -15.74 3.50
C SER A 245 -21.56 -15.11 4.35
N TRP A 246 -22.63 -15.86 4.65
CA TRP A 246 -23.73 -15.34 5.46
C TRP A 246 -23.23 -14.90 6.83
N GLY A 247 -23.43 -13.61 7.13
CA GLY A 247 -23.00 -13.00 8.38
C GLY A 247 -21.49 -12.78 8.51
N LEU A 248 -20.67 -13.10 7.50
CA LEU A 248 -19.21 -12.93 7.55
C LEU A 248 -18.71 -12.06 6.41
N GLY A 249 -17.78 -11.16 6.73
CA GLY A 249 -17.13 -10.31 5.75
C GLY A 249 -15.76 -9.85 6.21
N ILE A 250 -15.09 -9.09 5.35
CA ILE A 250 -13.85 -8.38 5.67
C ILE A 250 -14.09 -6.90 5.46
N ARG A 251 -13.65 -6.11 6.43
CA ARG A 251 -13.61 -4.65 6.31
C ARG A 251 -12.18 -4.21 6.10
N PHE A 252 -11.95 -3.50 5.00
CA PHE A 252 -10.71 -2.82 4.67
C PHE A 252 -10.86 -1.33 5.00
N ASP A 253 -9.98 -0.82 5.86
CA ASP A 253 -9.75 0.61 6.03
C ASP A 253 -8.48 0.98 5.25
N ILE A 254 -8.65 1.81 4.23
CA ILE A 254 -7.63 2.16 3.24
C ILE A 254 -7.25 3.62 3.45
N THR A 255 -5.97 3.92 3.59
CA THR A 255 -5.44 5.29 3.67
C THR A 255 -4.18 5.41 2.83
N ALA A 256 -3.86 6.61 2.35
CA ALA A 256 -2.53 6.89 1.82
C ALA A 256 -1.47 6.50 2.87
N ALA A 257 -0.40 5.83 2.43
CA ALA A 257 0.69 5.47 3.32
C ALA A 257 1.34 6.75 3.87
N PRO A 258 1.63 6.83 5.17
CA PRO A 258 2.39 7.96 5.72
C PRO A 258 3.77 8.09 5.05
N ASP A 259 4.29 9.31 4.97
CA ASP A 259 5.55 9.61 4.25
C ASP A 259 6.75 8.82 4.79
N ASN A 260 6.74 8.51 6.09
CA ASN A 260 7.78 7.73 6.75
C ASN A 260 7.75 6.22 6.41
N LEU A 261 6.76 5.75 5.64
CA LEU A 261 6.68 4.41 5.06
C LEU A 261 7.03 4.37 3.56
N ARG A 262 7.10 5.54 2.91
CA ARG A 262 7.38 5.69 1.47
C ARG A 262 8.85 6.04 1.25
N LEU A 263 9.42 5.60 0.13
CA LEU A 263 10.78 6.04 -0.23
C LEU A 263 10.79 7.49 -0.74
N ALA A 264 9.86 7.83 -1.63
CA ALA A 264 9.56 9.17 -2.11
C ALA A 264 8.03 9.30 -2.28
N ASP A 265 7.55 9.95 -3.33
CA ASP A 265 6.13 10.22 -3.54
C ASP A 265 5.36 9.07 -4.23
N GLU A 266 5.88 7.84 -4.17
CA GLU A 266 5.22 6.65 -4.73
C GLU A 266 3.76 6.52 -4.28
N SER A 267 2.84 6.23 -5.20
CA SER A 267 1.42 6.02 -4.86
C SER A 267 1.23 4.71 -4.07
N LEU A 268 1.41 4.83 -2.75
CA LEU A 268 1.40 3.75 -1.78
C LEU A 268 0.27 3.94 -0.77
N LEU A 269 -0.41 2.86 -0.45
CA LEU A 269 -1.57 2.82 0.45
C LEU A 269 -1.26 1.87 1.60
N MET A 270 -1.69 2.26 2.79
CA MET A 270 -1.75 1.39 3.95
C MET A 270 -3.18 0.88 4.11
N VAL A 271 -3.31 -0.43 4.22
CA VAL A 271 -4.61 -1.11 4.31
C VAL A 271 -4.65 -1.90 5.61
N ARG A 272 -5.57 -1.54 6.49
CA ARG A 272 -5.94 -2.33 7.66
C ARG A 272 -7.11 -3.23 7.28
N ALA A 273 -7.01 -4.52 7.55
CA ALA A 273 -8.07 -5.47 7.29
C ALA A 273 -8.48 -6.20 8.57
N ARG A 274 -9.78 -6.40 8.74
CA ARG A 274 -10.35 -7.17 9.85
C ARG A 274 -11.53 -8.01 9.39
N LYS A 275 -11.66 -9.21 9.93
CA LYS A 275 -12.87 -10.03 9.76
C LYS A 275 -13.99 -9.36 10.55
N THR A 276 -15.17 -9.27 9.95
CA THR A 276 -16.38 -8.76 10.58
C THR A 276 -17.42 -9.87 10.57
N SER A 277 -18.01 -10.15 11.72
CA SER A 277 -19.03 -11.18 11.88
C SER A 277 -20.31 -10.56 12.45
N ALA A 278 -21.45 -10.86 11.86
CA ALA A 278 -22.77 -10.55 12.41
C ALA A 278 -23.06 -11.36 13.69
N PHE A 279 -22.26 -12.39 13.96
CA PHE A 279 -22.35 -13.23 15.17
C PHE A 279 -21.33 -12.83 16.23
N ASP A 280 -20.44 -11.88 15.95
CA ASP A 280 -19.57 -11.33 16.98
C ASP A 280 -20.37 -10.30 17.78
N VAL A 281 -21.02 -10.77 18.85
CA VAL A 281 -21.95 -10.01 19.69
C VAL A 281 -21.30 -9.69 21.04
N PRO A 282 -21.53 -8.51 21.64
CA PRO A 282 -20.87 -8.09 22.89
C PRO A 282 -21.06 -9.09 24.02
N GLU A 283 -20.18 -9.06 25.02
CA GLU A 283 -20.43 -9.87 26.20
C GLU A 283 -21.56 -9.26 27.05
N ALA A 284 -22.36 -10.11 27.71
CA ALA A 284 -23.44 -9.63 28.59
C ALA A 284 -22.91 -8.72 29.72
N ALA A 285 -21.66 -8.91 30.17
CA ALA A 285 -21.03 -8.05 31.17
C ALA A 285 -20.71 -6.64 30.63
N GLU A 286 -20.27 -6.55 29.37
CA GLU A 286 -20.02 -5.27 28.69
C GLU A 286 -21.32 -4.49 28.51
N LEU A 287 -22.38 -5.16 28.04
CA LEU A 287 -23.71 -4.57 27.92
C LEU A 287 -24.24 -4.07 29.27
N ALA A 288 -24.06 -4.88 30.33
CA ALA A 288 -24.47 -4.49 31.68
C ALA A 288 -23.75 -3.21 32.15
N THR A 289 -22.44 -3.16 31.95
CA THR A 289 -21.61 -2.04 32.39
C THR A 289 -21.91 -0.77 31.60
N PHE A 290 -22.01 -0.88 30.27
CA PHE A 290 -22.19 0.28 29.39
C PHE A 290 -23.59 0.90 29.50
N PHE A 291 -24.63 0.07 29.59
CA PHE A 291 -26.04 0.53 29.65
C PHE A 291 -26.62 0.56 31.07
N GLY A 292 -25.84 0.23 32.11
CA GLY A 292 -26.33 0.19 33.49
C GLY A 292 -27.42 -0.86 33.72
N LEU A 293 -27.30 -2.02 33.07
CA LEU A 293 -28.32 -3.07 33.10
C LEU A 293 -28.07 -4.07 34.23
N THR A 294 -29.14 -4.69 34.71
CA THR A 294 -29.01 -5.87 35.58
C THR A 294 -28.48 -7.08 34.79
N VAL A 295 -27.94 -8.08 35.48
CA VAL A 295 -27.46 -9.33 34.86
C VAL A 295 -28.56 -10.03 34.04
N ALA A 296 -29.80 -9.99 34.51
CA ALA A 296 -30.93 -10.59 33.78
C ALA A 296 -31.27 -9.80 32.51
N GLU A 297 -31.29 -8.47 32.59
CA GLU A 297 -31.55 -7.60 31.44
C GLU A 297 -30.44 -7.70 30.39
N SER A 298 -29.17 -7.77 30.79
CA SER A 298 -28.06 -7.89 29.83
C SER A 298 -28.06 -9.24 29.11
N ARG A 299 -28.45 -10.33 29.79
CA ARG A 299 -28.67 -11.65 29.15
C ARG A 299 -29.82 -11.63 28.15
N VAL A 300 -30.91 -10.94 28.45
CA VAL A 300 -32.02 -10.77 27.49
C VAL A 300 -31.60 -9.93 26.31
N LEU A 301 -30.90 -8.81 26.54
CA LEU A 301 -30.40 -7.95 25.47
C LEU A 301 -29.43 -8.69 24.55
N LEU A 302 -28.49 -9.46 25.11
CA LEU A 302 -27.57 -10.29 24.35
C LEU A 302 -28.31 -11.25 23.42
N GLN A 303 -29.27 -12.02 23.95
CA GLN A 303 -30.02 -12.98 23.13
C GLN A 303 -30.87 -12.30 22.04
N LEU A 304 -31.38 -11.09 22.30
CA LEU A 304 -32.05 -10.30 21.26
C LEU A 304 -31.07 -9.86 20.16
N VAL A 305 -29.84 -9.48 20.52
CA VAL A 305 -28.78 -9.12 19.56
C VAL A 305 -28.35 -10.34 18.74
N GLU A 306 -28.33 -11.54 19.33
CA GLU A 306 -28.10 -12.82 18.66
C GLU A 306 -29.26 -13.23 17.72
N GLY A 307 -30.38 -12.49 17.76
CA GLY A 307 -31.53 -12.71 16.89
C GLY A 307 -32.59 -13.67 17.46
N HIS A 308 -32.53 -14.04 18.73
CA HIS A 308 -33.54 -14.86 19.38
C HIS A 308 -34.86 -14.12 19.57
N SER A 309 -35.98 -14.82 19.38
CA SER A 309 -37.30 -14.26 19.68
C SER A 309 -37.57 -14.25 21.19
N PRO A 310 -38.48 -13.41 21.71
CA PRO A 310 -38.85 -13.42 23.13
C PRO A 310 -39.31 -14.80 23.64
N LYS A 311 -39.88 -15.62 22.76
CA LYS A 311 -40.29 -16.99 23.07
C LYS A 311 -39.08 -17.90 23.23
N ASP A 312 -38.10 -17.81 22.34
CA ASP A 312 -36.87 -18.62 22.42
C ASP A 312 -36.06 -18.25 23.68
N ILE A 313 -35.99 -16.96 23.99
CA ILE A 313 -35.35 -16.45 25.21
C ILE A 313 -36.04 -16.99 26.47
N ALA A 314 -37.38 -17.06 26.46
CA ALA A 314 -38.15 -17.59 27.58
C ALA A 314 -37.84 -19.07 27.82
N VAL A 315 -37.75 -19.86 26.74
CA VAL A 315 -37.36 -21.27 26.79
C VAL A 315 -35.92 -21.42 27.29
N SER A 316 -34.97 -20.69 26.71
CA SER A 316 -33.55 -20.73 27.06
C SER A 316 -33.30 -20.36 28.53
N ASN A 317 -33.99 -19.33 29.02
CA ASN A 317 -33.85 -18.85 30.39
C ASN A 317 -34.75 -19.61 31.40
N ALA A 318 -35.54 -20.59 30.96
CA ALA A 318 -36.51 -21.33 31.77
C ALA A 318 -37.49 -20.41 32.56
N VAL A 319 -38.02 -19.38 31.89
CA VAL A 319 -38.99 -18.43 32.46
C VAL A 319 -40.23 -18.31 31.57
N ALA A 320 -41.31 -17.72 32.08
CA ALA A 320 -42.47 -17.40 31.27
C ALA A 320 -42.16 -16.30 30.24
N GLU A 321 -42.74 -16.40 29.03
CA GLU A 321 -42.58 -15.38 27.98
C GLU A 321 -42.97 -13.97 28.45
N ARG A 322 -43.98 -13.87 29.32
CA ARG A 322 -44.39 -12.61 29.96
C ARG A 322 -43.25 -11.96 30.76
N THR A 323 -42.43 -12.75 31.44
CA THR A 323 -41.27 -12.25 32.19
C THR A 323 -40.25 -11.63 31.26
N VAL A 324 -39.94 -12.30 30.14
CA VAL A 324 -39.04 -11.77 29.11
C VAL A 324 -39.61 -10.47 28.53
N ARG A 325 -40.91 -10.43 28.20
CA ARG A 325 -41.55 -9.20 27.70
C ARG A 325 -41.49 -8.04 28.67
N ASN A 326 -41.62 -8.28 29.97
CA ASN A 326 -41.44 -7.26 31.00
C ASN A 326 -39.99 -6.76 31.08
N GLN A 327 -39.01 -7.66 30.98
CA GLN A 327 -37.59 -7.30 30.93
C GLN A 327 -37.26 -6.49 29.67
N ILE A 328 -37.84 -6.84 28.51
CA ILE A 328 -37.73 -6.05 27.28
C ILE A 328 -38.34 -4.66 27.46
N ALA A 329 -39.51 -4.53 28.10
CA ALA A 329 -40.11 -3.22 28.39
C ALA A 329 -39.23 -2.36 29.31
N SER A 330 -38.59 -2.98 30.31
CA SER A 330 -37.59 -2.33 31.16
C SER A 330 -36.39 -1.85 30.34
N LEU A 331 -35.82 -2.73 29.51
CA LEU A 331 -34.71 -2.40 28.59
C LEU A 331 -35.04 -1.23 27.68
N MET A 332 -36.21 -1.25 27.04
CA MET A 332 -36.68 -0.19 26.15
C MET A 332 -36.80 1.15 26.88
N THR A 333 -37.27 1.14 28.14
CA THR A 333 -37.34 2.33 28.98
C THR A 333 -35.94 2.84 29.34
N LYS A 334 -35.06 1.94 29.81
CA LYS A 334 -33.69 2.30 30.23
C LYS A 334 -32.83 2.81 29.08
N MET A 335 -32.99 2.24 27.90
CA MET A 335 -32.21 2.59 26.70
C MET A 335 -32.95 3.59 25.79
N SER A 336 -34.04 4.20 26.28
CA SER A 336 -34.83 5.20 25.55
C SER A 336 -35.24 4.77 24.14
N CYS A 337 -35.58 3.49 23.97
CA CYS A 337 -36.01 2.91 22.72
C CYS A 337 -37.53 2.87 22.62
N THR A 338 -38.05 3.08 21.42
CA THR A 338 -39.48 2.94 21.09
C THR A 338 -39.75 1.67 20.29
N ARG A 339 -38.72 1.07 19.66
CA ARG A 339 -38.82 -0.17 18.89
C ARG A 339 -37.76 -1.18 19.28
N MET A 340 -38.12 -2.47 19.24
CA MET A 340 -37.18 -3.57 19.53
C MET A 340 -35.97 -3.57 18.58
N SER A 341 -36.14 -3.14 17.33
CA SER A 341 -35.03 -2.98 16.38
C SER A 341 -34.02 -1.89 16.81
N GLU A 342 -34.47 -0.87 17.54
CA GLU A 342 -33.56 0.16 18.09
C GLU A 342 -32.76 -0.43 19.26
N LEU A 343 -33.42 -1.22 20.10
CA LEU A 343 -32.78 -1.93 21.20
C LEU A 343 -31.69 -2.89 20.68
N VAL A 344 -32.00 -3.68 19.65
CA VAL A 344 -31.01 -4.57 18.99
C VAL A 344 -29.85 -3.77 18.40
N ARG A 345 -30.14 -2.66 17.69
CA ARG A 345 -29.10 -1.80 17.10
C ARG A 345 -28.19 -1.14 18.14
N LEU A 346 -28.74 -0.71 19.27
CA LEU A 346 -27.94 -0.18 20.38
C LEU A 346 -27.15 -1.28 21.09
N GLY A 347 -27.76 -2.46 21.26
CA GLY A 347 -27.06 -3.63 21.77
C GLY A 347 -25.85 -4.01 20.92
N SER A 348 -25.94 -3.87 19.59
CA SER A 348 -24.81 -4.13 18.68
C SER A 348 -23.75 -3.01 18.61
N LEU A 349 -23.86 -1.93 19.40
CA LEU A 349 -22.95 -0.77 19.31
C LEU A 349 -21.52 -1.09 19.79
N LEU A 350 -21.36 -1.99 20.76
CA LEU A 350 -20.07 -2.28 21.41
C LEU A 350 -19.18 -3.24 20.60
N ARG A 351 -19.36 -3.30 19.28
CA ARG A 351 -18.65 -4.18 18.36
C ARG A 351 -18.06 -3.42 17.17
#